data_AF-A0A3Q0KH02-F1
#
_entry.id   AF-A0A3Q0KH02-F1
#
_cell.length_a   1.000
_cell.length_b   1.000
_cell.length_c   1.000
_cell.angle_alpha   90.00
_cell.angle_beta   90.00
_cell.angle_gamma   90.00
#
_symmetry.space_group_name_H-M   'P 1'
#
loop_
_entity.id
_entity.type
_entity.pdbx_description
1 polymer ?
#
loop_
_entity_poly.entity_id
_entity_poly.type
_entity_poly.pdbx_seq_one_letter_code
_entity_poly.pdbx_strand_id
1 'polypeptide(L)'
;MEILKHVFGFLVFLKFCSPYVIHLNSTNWKQMLDGEWLVKFYAPWCPACRQFSPIWQQLSDDSSINVFVADVDVTESPVLSFIFFVKRLPTVYHVKNGLFREYDGARTLDDLRVYVKSEKYENETPLPWYYSPASYHMRIFIRFMDLGIFITNTHQAFLDAGYSNWMSFLIIGLSTIFCGLFIGIILVVIFDCFFPPRPQILRFIRKPKKVEESLQYETEKSTSNVHDDDVSEENIGNEITEIRQRKVDNNEVHDS
;
A
#
# COMPACT_ATOMS: atom_id res chain seq x y z
N MET A 1 -0.10 -4.58 46.93
CA MET A 1 -0.33 -4.48 45.46
C MET A 1 0.83 -5.04 44.63
N GLU A 2 2.05 -5.18 45.15
CA GLU A 2 3.20 -5.76 44.40
C GLU A 2 3.10 -7.28 44.23
N ILE A 3 2.53 -7.99 45.20
CA ILE A 3 2.35 -9.46 45.13
C ILE A 3 1.40 -9.86 44.00
N LEU A 4 0.37 -9.04 43.71
CA LEU A 4 -0.56 -9.30 42.61
C LEU A 4 0.11 -9.14 41.23
N LYS A 5 1.11 -8.24 41.10
CA LYS A 5 1.88 -8.07 39.87
C LYS A 5 2.78 -9.27 39.59
N HIS A 6 3.37 -9.88 40.61
CA HIS A 6 4.14 -11.10 40.46
C HIS A 6 3.28 -12.32 40.15
N VAL A 7 2.08 -12.43 40.75
CA VAL A 7 1.15 -13.53 40.43
C VAL A 7 0.57 -13.39 39.01
N PHE A 8 0.25 -12.17 38.56
CA PHE A 8 -0.16 -11.94 37.16
C PHE A 8 0.99 -12.13 36.17
N GLY A 9 2.23 -11.75 36.53
CA GLY A 9 3.43 -12.03 35.73
C GLY A 9 3.75 -13.52 35.62
N PHE A 10 3.50 -14.29 36.68
CA PHE A 10 3.74 -15.73 36.71
C PHE A 10 2.64 -16.53 35.97
N LEU A 11 1.39 -16.07 36.02
CA LEU A 11 0.28 -16.69 35.28
C LEU A 11 0.35 -16.43 33.76
N VAL A 12 1.01 -15.36 33.32
CA VAL A 12 1.28 -15.13 31.89
C VAL A 12 2.38 -16.06 31.35
N PHE A 13 3.30 -16.54 32.21
CA PHE A 13 4.33 -17.51 31.81
C PHE A 13 3.81 -18.96 31.73
N LEU A 14 2.69 -19.29 32.38
CA LEU A 14 2.15 -20.66 32.43
C LEU A 14 1.23 -21.05 31.25
N LYS A 15 1.13 -20.23 30.20
CA LYS A 15 0.40 -20.60 28.97
C LYS A 15 1.26 -21.28 27.91
N PHE A 16 2.52 -21.54 28.20
CA PHE A 16 3.52 -22.15 27.31
C PHE A 16 3.61 -23.67 27.51
N CYS A 17 2.66 -24.43 26.97
CA CYS A 17 2.84 -25.84 26.55
C CYS A 17 1.51 -26.37 25.99
N SER A 18 1.15 -26.01 24.76
CA SER A 18 0.11 -26.75 24.04
C SER A 18 0.80 -27.53 22.92
N PRO A 19 0.94 -28.86 23.04
CA PRO A 19 1.56 -29.70 22.01
C PRO A 19 0.58 -29.84 20.83
N TYR A 20 0.51 -28.78 20.02
CA TYR A 20 -0.30 -28.77 18.81
C TYR A 20 0.33 -27.81 17.79
N VAL A 21 0.40 -28.26 16.53
CA VAL A 21 0.86 -27.42 15.41
C VAL A 21 -0.21 -26.36 15.15
N ILE A 22 0.17 -25.08 15.27
CA ILE A 22 -0.77 -23.98 15.03
C ILE A 22 -0.93 -23.75 13.53
N HIS A 23 -2.16 -23.89 13.02
CA HIS A 23 -2.46 -23.62 11.61
C HIS A 23 -2.59 -22.10 11.37
N LEU A 24 -1.69 -21.55 10.56
CA LEU A 24 -1.66 -20.14 10.21
C LEU A 24 -2.26 -19.89 8.83
N ASN A 25 -3.09 -18.85 8.74
CA ASN A 25 -3.82 -18.40 7.56
C ASN A 25 -3.78 -16.87 7.45
N SER A 26 -4.38 -16.31 6.40
CA SER A 26 -4.40 -14.87 6.13
C SER A 26 -4.95 -14.00 7.27
N THR A 27 -5.73 -14.55 8.21
CA THR A 27 -6.30 -13.79 9.33
C THR A 27 -5.42 -13.80 10.58
N ASN A 28 -4.76 -14.92 10.88
CA ASN A 28 -4.06 -15.13 12.15
C ASN A 28 -2.52 -15.09 12.04
N TRP A 29 -1.95 -15.07 10.82
CA TRP A 29 -0.50 -15.16 10.61
C TRP A 29 0.30 -14.12 11.40
N LYS A 30 -0.28 -12.94 11.68
CA LYS A 30 0.37 -11.87 12.46
C LYS A 30 0.81 -12.31 13.85
N GLN A 31 0.21 -13.37 14.41
CA GLN A 31 0.63 -13.95 15.68
C GLN A 31 2.10 -14.41 15.66
N MET A 32 2.62 -14.83 14.50
CA MET A 32 4.01 -15.26 14.37
C MET A 32 5.03 -14.12 14.55
N LEU A 33 4.58 -12.85 14.54
CA LEU A 33 5.45 -11.69 14.70
C LEU A 33 5.92 -11.52 16.14
N ASP A 34 5.17 -12.04 17.11
CA ASP A 34 5.43 -11.88 18.53
C ASP A 34 5.99 -13.18 19.12
N GLY A 35 7.19 -13.12 19.71
CA GLY A 35 7.85 -14.30 20.29
C GLY A 35 8.69 -15.07 19.28
N GLU A 36 8.88 -16.37 19.55
CA GLU A 36 9.71 -17.27 18.75
C GLU A 36 8.87 -18.40 18.15
N TRP A 37 8.92 -18.50 16.82
CA TRP A 37 8.10 -19.40 16.03
C TRP A 37 8.93 -20.16 15.00
N LEU A 38 8.57 -21.40 14.79
CA LEU A 38 8.95 -22.20 13.64
C LEU A 38 7.73 -22.36 12.75
N VAL A 39 7.82 -21.90 11.50
CA VAL A 39 6.71 -21.89 10.56
C VAL A 39 7.08 -22.71 9.32
N LYS A 40 6.31 -23.76 9.03
CA LYS A 40 6.48 -24.60 7.83
C LYS A 40 5.44 -24.25 6.76
N PHE A 41 5.91 -23.85 5.59
CA PHE A 41 5.09 -23.75 4.38
C PHE A 41 5.04 -25.09 3.68
N TYR A 42 3.83 -25.60 3.41
CA TYR A 42 3.60 -26.88 2.77
C TYR A 42 2.43 -26.84 1.79
N ALA A 43 2.30 -27.89 0.99
CA ALA A 43 1.11 -28.14 0.17
C ALA A 43 0.69 -29.62 0.31
N PRO A 44 -0.62 -29.93 0.35
CA PRO A 44 -1.14 -31.27 0.60
C PRO A 44 -0.79 -32.28 -0.52
N TRP A 45 -0.64 -31.79 -1.75
CA TRP A 45 -0.29 -32.59 -2.92
C TRP A 45 1.21 -32.90 -3.02
N CYS A 46 2.07 -32.24 -2.24
CA CYS A 46 3.53 -32.38 -2.35
C CYS A 46 4.04 -33.64 -1.62
N PRO A 47 4.67 -34.61 -2.32
CA PRO A 47 5.17 -35.84 -1.69
C PRO A 47 6.21 -35.59 -0.60
N ALA A 48 7.12 -34.64 -0.80
CA ALA A 48 8.14 -34.29 0.19
C ALA A 48 7.53 -33.68 1.46
N CYS A 49 6.48 -32.87 1.33
CA CYS A 49 5.74 -32.33 2.48
C CYS A 49 5.08 -33.43 3.31
N ARG A 50 4.50 -34.44 2.66
CA ARG A 50 3.86 -35.59 3.35
C ARG A 50 4.87 -36.39 4.18
N GLN A 51 6.09 -36.60 3.67
CA GLN A 51 7.16 -37.26 4.42
C GLN A 51 7.66 -36.44 5.61
N PHE A 52 7.67 -35.12 5.49
CA PHE A 52 8.12 -34.22 6.55
C PHE A 52 7.04 -33.95 7.63
N SER A 53 5.76 -34.14 7.31
CA SER A 53 4.63 -33.97 8.24
C SER A 53 4.80 -34.70 9.60
N PRO A 54 5.15 -36.01 9.66
CA PRO A 54 5.33 -36.68 10.95
C PRO A 54 6.51 -36.13 11.77
N ILE A 55 7.59 -35.70 11.10
CA ILE A 55 8.75 -35.08 11.77
C ILE A 55 8.34 -33.73 12.39
N TRP A 56 7.53 -32.96 11.67
CA TRP A 56 7.01 -31.67 12.15
C TRP A 56 6.10 -31.83 13.37
N GLN A 57 5.26 -32.86 13.39
CA GLN A 57 4.39 -33.16 14.53
C GLN A 57 5.21 -33.61 15.75
N GLN A 58 6.23 -34.46 15.55
CA GLN A 58 7.12 -34.84 16.64
C GLN A 58 7.87 -33.64 17.23
N LEU A 59 8.20 -32.64 16.40
CA LEU A 59 8.81 -31.39 16.84
C LEU A 59 7.85 -30.54 17.68
N SER A 60 6.57 -30.45 17.31
CA SER A 60 5.57 -29.70 18.10
C SER A 60 5.27 -30.34 19.45
N ASP A 61 5.39 -31.67 19.52
CA ASP A 61 5.12 -32.44 20.74
C ASP A 61 6.35 -32.47 21.68
N ASP A 62 7.52 -32.04 21.19
CA ASP A 62 8.76 -32.00 21.96
C ASP A 62 8.77 -30.81 22.93
N SER A 63 8.37 -31.07 24.17
CA SER A 63 8.35 -30.09 25.26
C SER A 63 9.73 -29.52 25.63
N SER A 64 10.81 -30.05 25.06
CA SER A 64 12.15 -29.53 25.30
C SER A 64 12.50 -28.31 24.45
N ILE A 65 11.63 -27.95 23.49
CA ILE A 65 11.81 -26.81 22.61
C ILE A 65 10.81 -25.71 23.02
N ASN A 66 11.32 -24.57 23.45
CA ASN A 66 10.51 -23.43 23.92
C ASN A 66 10.09 -22.50 22.77
N VAL A 67 9.59 -23.04 21.66
CA VAL A 67 9.15 -22.25 20.49
C VAL A 67 7.80 -22.72 20.00
N PHE A 68 7.02 -21.80 19.44
CA PHE A 68 5.74 -22.15 18.84
C PHE A 68 5.96 -22.81 17.48
N VAL A 69 5.32 -23.96 17.25
CA VAL A 69 5.40 -24.67 15.97
C VAL A 69 4.11 -24.46 15.20
N ALA A 70 4.23 -23.96 13.98
CA ALA A 70 3.10 -23.60 13.13
C ALA A 70 3.29 -24.09 11.69
N ASP A 71 2.20 -24.19 10.95
CA ASP A 71 2.25 -24.48 9.53
C ASP A 71 1.33 -23.54 8.72
N VAL A 72 1.64 -23.42 7.44
CA VAL A 72 0.89 -22.61 6.47
C VAL A 72 0.68 -23.46 5.23
N ASP A 73 -0.59 -23.71 4.89
CA ASP A 73 -0.95 -24.30 3.61
C ASP A 73 -0.92 -23.22 2.52
N VAL A 74 -0.02 -23.39 1.56
CA VAL A 74 0.12 -22.44 0.44
C VAL A 74 -1.04 -22.51 -0.55
N THR A 75 -1.85 -23.57 -0.50
CA THR A 75 -3.05 -23.74 -1.35
C THR A 75 -4.25 -23.00 -0.79
N GLU A 76 -4.40 -22.95 0.54
CA GLU A 76 -5.45 -22.19 1.20
C GLU A 76 -5.10 -20.70 1.34
N SER A 77 -3.83 -20.39 1.60
CA SER A 77 -3.34 -19.02 1.82
C SER A 77 -2.28 -18.61 0.80
N PRO A 78 -2.62 -18.47 -0.50
CA PRO A 78 -1.66 -18.10 -1.55
C PRO A 78 -1.06 -16.71 -1.34
N VAL A 79 -1.76 -15.83 -0.63
CA VAL A 79 -1.25 -14.50 -0.28
C VAL A 79 -0.03 -14.62 0.65
N LEU A 80 -0.07 -15.52 1.63
CA LEU A 80 1.05 -15.73 2.54
C LEU A 80 2.25 -16.32 1.81
N SER A 81 2.05 -17.32 0.95
CA SER A 81 3.15 -17.89 0.17
C SER A 81 3.81 -16.84 -0.73
N PHE A 82 3.02 -15.93 -1.29
CA PHE A 82 3.52 -14.79 -2.06
C PHE A 82 4.30 -13.78 -1.19
N ILE A 83 3.74 -13.35 -0.06
CA ILE A 83 4.37 -12.39 0.86
C ILE A 83 5.73 -12.90 1.37
N PHE A 84 5.81 -14.19 1.68
CA PHE A 84 7.04 -14.83 2.18
C PHE A 84 7.98 -15.28 1.05
N PHE A 85 7.62 -15.04 -0.22
CA PHE A 85 8.39 -15.43 -1.40
C PHE A 85 8.78 -16.92 -1.38
N VAL A 86 7.85 -17.80 -1.01
CA VAL A 86 8.08 -19.25 -0.91
C VAL A 86 8.29 -19.84 -2.31
N LYS A 87 9.54 -20.19 -2.64
CA LYS A 87 9.92 -20.74 -3.96
C LYS A 87 9.85 -22.26 -4.05
N ARG A 88 10.09 -22.96 -2.93
CA ARG A 88 10.17 -24.42 -2.85
C ARG A 88 9.38 -24.92 -1.66
N LEU A 89 9.02 -26.20 -1.66
CA LEU A 89 8.28 -26.84 -0.58
C LEU A 89 8.95 -28.16 -0.18
N PRO A 90 8.96 -28.53 1.11
CA PRO A 90 8.62 -27.67 2.25
C PRO A 90 9.72 -26.62 2.51
N THR A 91 9.32 -25.42 2.91
CA THR A 91 10.23 -24.38 3.42
C THR A 91 9.90 -24.10 4.87
N VAL A 92 10.93 -23.99 5.70
CA VAL A 92 10.80 -23.68 7.13
C VAL A 92 11.39 -22.31 7.38
N TYR A 93 10.66 -21.47 8.09
CA TYR A 93 11.14 -20.19 8.58
C TYR A 93 11.22 -20.22 10.11
N HIS A 94 12.32 -19.71 10.64
CA HIS A 94 12.43 -19.30 12.03
C HIS A 94 12.08 -17.82 12.14
N VAL A 95 11.15 -17.51 13.04
CA VAL A 95 10.67 -16.15 13.25
C VAL A 95 10.90 -15.81 14.71
N LYS A 96 11.69 -14.78 14.99
CA LYS A 96 11.93 -14.30 16.36
C LYS A 96 11.74 -12.80 16.39
N ASN A 97 10.71 -12.32 17.08
CA ASN A 97 10.37 -10.89 17.21
C ASN A 97 10.29 -10.17 15.84
N GLY A 98 9.63 -10.80 14.86
CA GLY A 98 9.46 -10.26 13.52
C GLY A 98 10.70 -10.32 12.60
N LEU A 99 11.82 -10.92 13.07
CA LEU A 99 12.95 -11.27 12.21
C LEU A 99 12.76 -12.68 11.66
N PHE A 100 12.73 -12.77 10.34
CA PHE A 100 12.51 -14.01 9.60
C PHE A 100 13.83 -14.56 9.10
N ARG A 101 14.09 -15.86 9.29
CA ARG A 101 15.27 -16.56 8.79
C ARG A 101 14.82 -17.84 8.11
N GLU A 102 15.28 -18.06 6.88
CA GLU A 102 15.02 -19.32 6.19
C GLU A 102 15.93 -20.40 6.79
N TYR A 103 15.35 -21.54 7.14
CA TYR A 103 16.12 -22.69 7.58
C TYR A 103 16.49 -23.57 6.39
N ASP A 104 17.80 -23.73 6.15
CA ASP A 104 18.35 -24.54 5.05
C ASP A 104 19.04 -25.83 5.53
N GLY A 105 18.86 -26.19 6.81
CA GLY A 105 19.45 -27.38 7.42
C GLY A 105 18.77 -28.70 7.01
N ALA A 106 19.21 -29.78 7.67
CA ALA A 106 18.63 -31.10 7.42
C ALA A 106 17.22 -31.16 8.00
N ARG A 107 16.21 -31.55 7.22
CA ARG A 107 14.81 -31.62 7.66
C ARG A 107 14.52 -32.84 8.57
N THR A 108 15.40 -33.13 9.52
CA THR A 108 15.29 -34.19 10.51
C THR A 108 14.91 -33.60 11.88
N LEU A 109 14.31 -34.43 12.74
CA LEU A 109 13.89 -33.99 14.07
C LEU A 109 15.06 -33.45 14.90
N ASP A 110 16.19 -34.17 14.90
CA ASP A 110 17.34 -33.82 15.70
C ASP A 110 18.02 -32.53 15.25
N ASP A 111 18.12 -32.28 13.93
CA ASP A 111 18.74 -31.04 13.44
C ASP A 111 17.86 -29.82 13.75
N LEU A 112 16.53 -29.93 13.61
CA LEU A 112 15.59 -28.88 14.00
C LEU A 112 15.65 -28.59 15.50
N ARG A 113 15.69 -29.63 16.33
CA ARG A 113 15.84 -29.49 17.78
C ARG A 113 17.15 -28.79 18.13
N VAL A 114 18.26 -29.21 17.53
CA VAL A 114 19.57 -28.59 17.76
C VAL A 114 19.58 -27.16 17.26
N TYR A 115 18.99 -26.88 16.10
CA TYR A 115 18.92 -25.54 15.50
C TYR A 115 18.29 -24.52 16.47
N VAL A 116 17.20 -24.89 17.13
CA VAL A 116 16.55 -24.04 18.13
C VAL A 116 17.34 -24.00 19.44
N LYS A 117 17.69 -25.17 20.00
CA LYS A 117 18.34 -25.24 21.33
C LYS A 117 19.72 -24.61 21.39
N SER A 118 20.50 -24.74 20.32
CA SER A 118 21.85 -24.19 20.22
C SER A 118 21.89 -22.81 19.55
N GLU A 119 20.72 -22.20 19.34
CA GLU A 119 20.58 -20.86 18.77
C GLU A 119 21.35 -20.66 17.45
N LYS A 120 21.46 -21.74 16.63
CA LYS A 120 22.17 -21.69 15.34
C LYS A 120 21.60 -20.62 14.41
N TYR A 121 20.32 -20.29 14.58
CA TYR A 121 19.64 -19.22 13.86
C TYR A 121 20.32 -17.84 14.02
N GLU A 122 21.14 -17.60 15.05
CA GLU A 122 21.85 -16.33 15.19
C GLU A 122 22.89 -16.10 14.09
N ASN A 123 23.46 -17.18 13.54
CA ASN A 123 24.42 -17.12 12.43
C ASN A 123 23.73 -17.00 11.07
N GLU A 124 22.43 -17.27 10.99
CA GLU A 124 21.66 -17.20 9.75
C GLU A 124 21.27 -15.74 9.47
N THR A 125 21.59 -15.27 8.27
CA THR A 125 21.23 -13.92 7.85
C THR A 125 19.71 -13.77 7.80
N PRO A 126 19.13 -12.79 8.52
CA PRO A 126 17.70 -12.55 8.46
C PRO A 126 17.30 -12.05 7.07
N LEU A 127 16.05 -12.29 6.69
CA LEU A 127 15.46 -11.72 5.49
C LEU A 127 15.64 -10.19 5.53
N PRO A 128 16.13 -9.59 4.43
CA PRO A 128 16.31 -8.15 4.37
C PRO A 128 15.02 -7.41 4.71
N TRP A 129 15.14 -6.23 5.33
CA TRP A 129 13.99 -5.43 5.76
C TRP A 129 13.01 -5.15 4.61
N TYR A 130 13.48 -5.00 3.37
CA TYR A 130 12.61 -4.71 2.22
C TYR A 130 11.81 -5.95 1.74
N TYR A 131 12.18 -7.16 2.16
CA TYR A 131 11.40 -8.38 1.94
C TYR A 131 10.57 -8.81 3.16
N SER A 132 10.91 -8.33 4.35
CA SER A 132 10.22 -8.74 5.58
C SER A 132 8.74 -8.30 5.60
N PRO A 133 7.79 -9.21 5.91
CA PRO A 133 6.37 -8.87 6.09
C PRO A 133 6.09 -7.93 7.26
N ALA A 134 7.06 -7.76 8.17
CA ALA A 134 6.94 -6.83 9.29
C ALA A 134 7.18 -5.36 8.88
N SER A 135 7.69 -5.10 7.69
CA SER A 135 8.08 -3.76 7.24
C SER A 135 6.88 -2.89 6.83
N TYR A 136 7.03 -1.57 6.95
CA TYR A 136 5.93 -0.62 6.70
C TYR A 136 5.37 -0.71 5.27
N HIS A 137 6.24 -0.74 4.26
CA HIS A 137 5.83 -0.86 2.86
C HIS A 137 5.14 -2.20 2.60
N MET A 138 5.63 -3.28 3.20
CA MET A 138 5.02 -4.60 3.05
C MET A 138 3.66 -4.65 3.73
N ARG A 139 3.45 -3.99 4.89
CA ARG A 139 2.12 -3.87 5.50
C ARG A 139 1.12 -3.15 4.60
N ILE A 140 1.54 -2.07 3.92
CA ILE A 140 0.70 -1.38 2.92
C ILE A 140 0.36 -2.34 1.77
N PHE A 141 1.37 -3.03 1.26
CA PHE A 141 1.20 -3.97 0.16
C PHE A 141 0.27 -5.14 0.52
N ILE A 142 0.38 -5.69 1.74
CA ILE A 142 -0.52 -6.72 2.25
C ILE A 142 -1.96 -6.20 2.31
N ARG A 143 -2.18 -4.96 2.78
CA ARG A 143 -3.53 -4.35 2.78
C ARG A 143 -4.08 -4.12 1.37
N PHE A 144 -3.21 -3.80 0.42
CA PHE A 144 -3.59 -3.71 -0.98
C PHE A 144 -4.02 -5.08 -1.55
N MET A 145 -3.30 -6.16 -1.22
CA MET A 145 -3.71 -7.52 -1.62
C MET A 145 -5.01 -7.97 -0.93
N ASP A 146 -5.17 -7.68 0.36
CA ASP A 146 -6.42 -7.91 1.10
C ASP A 146 -7.60 -7.19 0.44
N LEU A 147 -7.40 -5.96 -0.05
CA LEU A 147 -8.42 -5.20 -0.78
C LEU A 147 -8.83 -5.90 -2.08
N GLY A 148 -7.88 -6.46 -2.83
CA GLY A 148 -8.17 -7.24 -4.04
C GLY A 148 -9.07 -8.44 -3.73
N ILE A 149 -8.74 -9.21 -2.69
CA ILE A 149 -9.56 -10.33 -2.24
C ILE A 149 -10.92 -9.88 -1.74
N PHE A 150 -10.98 -8.76 -1.01
CA PHE A 150 -12.23 -8.16 -0.58
C PHE A 150 -13.14 -7.81 -1.76
N ILE A 151 -12.60 -7.26 -2.85
CA ILE A 151 -13.36 -6.97 -4.07
C ILE A 151 -13.91 -8.27 -4.67
N THR A 152 -13.10 -9.33 -4.79
CA THR A 152 -13.56 -10.62 -5.30
C THR A 152 -14.64 -11.25 -4.41
N ASN A 153 -14.45 -11.22 -3.09
CA ASN A 153 -15.43 -11.73 -2.13
C ASN A 153 -16.73 -10.93 -2.18
N THR A 154 -16.64 -9.61 -2.35
CA THR A 154 -17.79 -8.73 -2.51
C THR A 154 -18.53 -9.05 -3.81
N HIS A 155 -17.81 -9.26 -4.91
CA HIS A 155 -18.40 -9.67 -6.19
C HIS A 155 -19.18 -10.98 -6.03
N GLN A 156 -18.57 -12.02 -5.43
CA GLN A 156 -19.24 -13.29 -5.18
C GLN A 156 -20.47 -13.13 -4.27
N ALA A 157 -20.36 -12.34 -3.20
CA ALA A 157 -21.50 -12.07 -2.32
C ALA A 157 -22.67 -11.37 -3.04
N PHE A 158 -22.39 -10.49 -4.01
CA PHE A 158 -23.44 -9.90 -4.85
C PHE A 158 -24.12 -10.94 -5.76
N LEU A 159 -23.35 -11.87 -6.33
CA LEU A 159 -23.90 -12.96 -7.14
C LEU A 159 -24.77 -13.90 -6.29
N ASP A 160 -24.30 -14.25 -5.09
CA ASP A 160 -25.04 -15.10 -4.15
C ASP A 160 -26.35 -14.44 -3.68
N ALA A 161 -26.38 -13.11 -3.58
CA ALA A 161 -27.58 -12.34 -3.29
C ALA A 161 -28.54 -12.20 -4.49
N GLY A 162 -28.21 -12.77 -5.66
CA GLY A 162 -29.06 -12.78 -6.85
C GLY A 162 -28.92 -11.56 -7.77
N TYR A 163 -27.91 -10.70 -7.56
CA TYR A 163 -27.66 -9.60 -8.49
C TYR A 163 -27.04 -10.11 -9.79
N SER A 164 -27.41 -9.48 -10.91
CA SER A 164 -26.79 -9.76 -12.21
C SER A 164 -25.31 -9.36 -12.22
N ASN A 165 -24.49 -10.13 -12.95
CA ASN A 165 -23.05 -9.88 -13.11
C ASN A 165 -22.73 -8.41 -13.42
N TRP A 166 -23.48 -7.80 -14.35
CA TRP A 166 -23.24 -6.42 -14.78
C TRP A 166 -23.45 -5.40 -13.66
N MET A 167 -24.43 -5.62 -12.78
CA MET A 167 -24.69 -4.74 -11.64
C MET A 167 -23.52 -4.76 -10.66
N SER A 168 -22.99 -5.96 -10.36
CA SER A 168 -21.84 -6.08 -9.47
C SER A 168 -20.62 -5.33 -10.02
N PHE A 169 -20.33 -5.47 -11.32
CA PHE A 169 -19.24 -4.74 -11.96
C PHE A 169 -19.44 -3.23 -11.94
N LEU A 170 -20.67 -2.73 -12.14
CA LEU A 170 -20.96 -1.30 -12.03
C LEU A 170 -20.72 -0.75 -10.64
N ILE A 171 -21.19 -1.43 -9.59
CA ILE A 171 -21.04 -0.98 -8.20
C ILE A 171 -19.57 -0.95 -7.81
N ILE A 172 -18.84 -2.04 -8.09
CA ILE A 172 -17.40 -2.14 -7.80
C ILE A 172 -16.64 -1.09 -8.61
N GLY A 173 -16.95 -0.94 -9.90
CA GLY A 173 -16.29 0.04 -10.78
C GLY A 173 -16.52 1.49 -10.36
N LEU A 174 -17.73 1.86 -9.97
CA LEU A 174 -18.00 3.20 -9.43
C LEU A 174 -17.23 3.42 -8.13
N SER A 175 -17.26 2.45 -7.21
CA SER A 175 -16.55 2.53 -5.93
C SER A 175 -15.04 2.74 -6.13
N THR A 176 -14.41 2.02 -7.06
CA THR A 176 -12.97 2.18 -7.34
C THR A 176 -12.65 3.56 -7.95
N ILE A 177 -13.51 4.09 -8.83
CA ILE A 177 -13.35 5.45 -9.38
C ILE A 177 -13.44 6.50 -8.27
N PHE A 178 -14.46 6.42 -7.41
CA PHE A 178 -14.63 7.37 -6.30
C PHE A 178 -13.46 7.29 -5.30
N CYS A 179 -13.01 6.09 -4.94
CA CYS A 179 -11.83 5.91 -4.09
C CYS A 179 -10.56 6.48 -4.73
N GLY A 180 -10.36 6.23 -6.03
CA GLY A 180 -9.21 6.77 -6.78
C GLY A 180 -9.22 8.30 -6.84
N LEU A 181 -10.37 8.92 -7.12
CA LEU A 181 -10.55 10.37 -7.12
C LEU A 181 -10.22 10.96 -5.74
N PHE A 182 -10.74 10.34 -4.67
CA PHE A 182 -10.53 10.79 -3.31
C PHE A 182 -9.05 10.72 -2.89
N ILE A 183 -8.38 9.60 -3.18
CA ILE A 183 -6.94 9.44 -2.94
C ILE A 183 -6.14 10.47 -3.75
N GLY A 184 -6.52 10.71 -5.01
CA GLY A 184 -5.88 11.71 -5.88
C GLY A 184 -5.98 13.13 -5.32
N ILE A 185 -7.17 13.55 -4.87
CA ILE A 185 -7.38 14.86 -4.24
C ILE A 185 -6.54 15.00 -2.97
N ILE A 186 -6.50 13.97 -2.12
CA ILE A 186 -5.66 13.96 -0.92
C ILE A 186 -4.18 14.13 -1.27
N LEU A 187 -3.69 13.41 -2.29
CA LEU A 187 -2.30 13.52 -2.73
C LEU A 187 -1.97 14.94 -3.21
N VAL A 188 -2.85 15.57 -4.00
CA VAL A 188 -2.66 16.97 -4.45
C VAL A 188 -2.56 17.91 -3.24
N VAL A 189 -3.48 17.80 -2.28
CA VAL A 189 -3.46 18.61 -1.05
C VAL A 189 -2.16 18.41 -0.27
N ILE A 190 -1.68 17.17 -0.15
CA ILE A 190 -0.39 16.87 0.51
C ILE A 190 0.76 17.52 -0.26
N PHE A 191 0.82 17.39 -1.58
CA PHE A 191 1.88 18.00 -2.39
C PHE A 191 1.88 19.53 -2.30
N ASP A 192 0.71 20.17 -2.29
CA ASP A 192 0.57 21.62 -2.11
C ASP A 192 1.04 22.07 -0.71
N CYS A 193 0.81 21.26 0.34
CA CYS A 193 1.28 21.54 1.69
C CYS A 193 2.80 21.39 1.85
N PHE A 194 3.43 20.38 1.24
CA PHE A 194 4.86 20.10 1.39
C PHE A 194 5.74 20.89 0.42
N PHE A 195 5.25 21.13 -0.80
CA PHE A 195 5.96 21.84 -1.86
C PHE A 195 5.13 23.05 -2.27
N PRO A 196 5.02 24.08 -1.42
CA PRO A 196 4.29 25.28 -1.79
C PRO A 196 4.85 25.82 -3.11
N PRO A 197 3.99 26.24 -4.04
CA PRO A 197 4.40 26.61 -5.38
C PRO A 197 5.50 27.68 -5.31
N ARG A 198 6.64 27.40 -5.96
CA ARG A 198 7.76 28.35 -6.03
C ARG A 198 7.23 29.68 -6.58
N PRO A 199 7.65 30.83 -6.01
CA PRO A 199 7.08 32.16 -6.31
C PRO A 199 7.23 32.64 -7.76
N GLN A 200 7.86 31.86 -8.64
CA GLN A 200 8.08 32.17 -10.05
C GLN A 200 6.78 32.09 -10.89
N ILE A 201 5.84 31.20 -10.53
CA ILE A 201 4.55 31.04 -11.23
C ILE A 201 3.59 32.22 -10.97
N LEU A 202 3.65 32.81 -9.78
CA LEU A 202 2.83 33.97 -9.41
C LEU A 202 3.13 35.22 -10.26
N ARG A 203 4.33 35.34 -10.86
CA ARG A 203 4.68 36.47 -11.73
C ARG A 203 3.99 36.40 -13.10
N PHE A 204 3.70 35.19 -13.60
CA PHE A 204 2.94 35.03 -14.85
C PHE A 204 1.45 35.27 -14.66
N ILE A 205 0.87 34.87 -13.52
CA ILE A 205 -0.56 35.07 -13.22
C ILE A 205 -0.87 36.53 -12.84
N ARG A 206 0.09 37.28 -12.27
CA ARG A 206 -0.11 38.70 -11.91
C ARG A 206 0.05 39.68 -13.07
N LYS A 207 0.77 39.29 -14.14
CA LYS A 207 0.94 40.11 -15.35
C LYS A 207 -0.36 40.34 -16.15
N PRO A 208 -1.26 39.36 -16.39
CA PRO A 208 -2.47 39.58 -17.17
C PRO A 208 -3.41 40.59 -16.50
N LYS A 209 -3.56 40.53 -15.16
CA LYS A 209 -4.48 41.42 -14.43
C LYS A 209 -4.07 42.90 -14.48
N LYS A 210 -2.77 43.20 -14.46
CA LYS A 210 -2.27 44.59 -14.57
C LYS A 210 -2.41 45.17 -15.98
N VAL A 211 -2.32 44.34 -17.02
CA VAL A 211 -2.47 44.77 -18.41
C VAL A 211 -3.95 45.03 -18.74
N GLU A 212 -4.85 44.25 -18.15
CA GLU A 212 -6.30 44.39 -18.31
C GLU A 212 -6.86 45.63 -17.57
N GLU A 213 -6.38 45.91 -16.35
CA GLU A 213 -6.70 47.16 -15.63
C GLU A 213 -6.18 48.41 -16.36
N SER A 214 -4.98 48.36 -16.98
CA SER A 214 -4.47 49.49 -17.76
C SER A 214 -5.28 49.74 -19.04
N LEU A 215 -5.79 48.68 -19.69
CA LEU A 215 -6.63 48.78 -20.89
C LEU A 215 -8.02 49.33 -20.57
N GLN A 216 -8.61 48.97 -19.43
CA GLN A 216 -9.89 49.55 -18.99
C GLN A 216 -9.75 51.04 -18.65
N TYR A 217 -8.67 51.45 -17.98
CA TYR A 217 -8.43 52.86 -17.66
C TYR A 217 -8.18 53.72 -18.92
N GLU A 218 -7.45 53.21 -19.91
CA GLU A 218 -7.29 53.91 -21.20
C GLU A 218 -8.60 53.98 -21.99
N THR A 219 -9.44 52.94 -21.92
CA THR A 219 -10.75 52.93 -22.59
C THR A 219 -11.70 53.94 -21.95
N GLU A 220 -11.80 53.98 -20.62
CA GLU A 220 -12.64 54.96 -19.91
C GLU A 220 -12.18 56.39 -20.14
N LYS A 221 -10.86 56.65 -20.16
CA LYS A 221 -10.30 57.99 -20.41
C LYS A 221 -10.50 58.45 -21.86
N SER A 222 -10.49 57.52 -22.81
CA SER A 222 -10.80 57.81 -24.21
C SER A 222 -12.29 58.08 -24.41
N THR A 223 -13.16 57.42 -23.64
CA THR A 223 -14.62 57.58 -23.72
C THR A 223 -15.09 58.87 -23.02
N SER A 224 -14.40 59.33 -21.97
CA SER A 224 -14.75 60.59 -21.28
C SER A 224 -14.33 61.86 -22.01
N ASN A 225 -13.43 61.76 -22.99
CA ASN A 225 -12.92 62.90 -23.78
C ASN A 225 -13.67 63.08 -25.12
N VAL A 226 -14.73 62.32 -25.37
CA VAL A 226 -15.59 62.42 -26.56
C VAL A 226 -16.98 62.90 -26.15
N HIS A 227 -17.00 64.09 -25.55
CA HIS A 227 -18.17 64.94 -25.46
C HIS A 227 -17.71 66.29 -26.01
N ASP A 228 -18.46 66.83 -26.96
CA ASP A 228 -18.14 67.96 -27.83
C ASP A 228 -17.51 67.51 -29.17
N ASP A 229 -18.18 67.91 -30.26
CA ASP A 229 -17.81 67.83 -31.67
C ASP A 229 -18.33 66.64 -32.50
N ASP A 230 -19.29 66.97 -33.37
CA ASP A 230 -19.86 66.18 -34.48
C ASP A 230 -18.79 65.41 -35.27
N VAL A 231 -18.72 64.09 -35.13
CA VAL A 231 -17.95 63.23 -36.06
C VAL A 231 -18.73 61.95 -36.37
N SER A 232 -18.93 61.71 -37.66
CA SER A 232 -19.68 60.62 -38.26
C SER A 232 -19.21 59.22 -37.84
N GLU A 233 -20.17 58.33 -37.59
CA GLU A 233 -19.99 56.93 -37.14
C GLU A 233 -19.14 56.04 -38.06
N GLU A 234 -18.86 56.45 -39.30
CA GLU A 234 -18.06 55.64 -40.24
C GLU A 234 -16.55 55.64 -39.94
N ASN A 235 -16.03 56.65 -39.23
CA ASN A 235 -14.57 56.75 -39.05
C ASN A 235 -14.05 55.90 -37.87
N ILE A 236 -14.89 55.69 -36.86
CA ILE A 236 -14.55 54.92 -35.65
C ILE A 236 -14.43 53.42 -35.96
N GLY A 237 -15.23 52.92 -36.91
CA GLY A 237 -15.17 51.53 -37.36
C GLY A 237 -13.84 51.19 -38.04
N ASN A 238 -13.30 52.11 -38.82
CA ASN A 238 -12.06 51.88 -39.57
C ASN A 238 -10.83 51.91 -38.64
N GLU A 239 -10.80 52.81 -37.66
CA GLU A 239 -9.69 52.92 -36.71
C GLU A 239 -9.60 51.72 -35.74
N ILE A 240 -10.75 51.20 -35.28
CA ILE A 240 -10.81 49.99 -34.46
C ILE A 240 -10.34 48.75 -35.24
N THR A 241 -10.63 48.70 -36.54
CA THR A 241 -10.21 47.59 -37.41
C THR A 241 -8.69 47.61 -37.65
N GLU A 242 -8.11 48.79 -37.82
CA GLU A 242 -6.67 48.97 -38.01
C GLU A 242 -5.84 48.64 -36.76
N ILE A 243 -6.35 48.99 -35.57
CA ILE A 243 -5.73 48.63 -34.27
C ILE A 243 -5.77 47.12 -34.05
N ARG A 244 -6.83 46.43 -34.50
CA ARG A 244 -6.98 44.98 -34.39
C ARG A 244 -6.01 44.25 -35.31
N GLN A 245 -5.77 44.76 -36.52
CA GLN A 245 -4.79 44.19 -37.47
C GLN A 245 -3.34 44.34 -36.99
N ARG A 246 -2.94 45.51 -36.46
CA ARG A 246 -1.57 45.67 -35.90
C ARG A 246 -1.27 44.75 -34.71
N LYS A 247 -2.30 44.29 -34.00
CA LYS A 247 -2.16 43.40 -32.83
C LYS A 247 -2.08 41.91 -33.23
N VAL A 248 -2.57 41.54 -34.41
CA VAL A 248 -2.42 40.21 -34.99
C VAL A 248 -1.03 40.06 -35.60
N ASP A 249 -0.55 41.05 -36.37
CA ASP A 249 0.78 41.02 -36.99
C ASP A 249 1.91 40.97 -35.95
N ASN A 250 1.78 41.67 -34.82
CA ASN A 250 2.79 41.65 -33.75
C ASN A 250 2.85 40.34 -32.96
N ASN A 251 1.83 39.48 -33.05
CA ASN A 251 1.83 38.18 -32.38
C ASN A 251 2.33 37.04 -33.28
N GLU A 252 2.29 37.17 -34.61
CA GLU A 252 2.86 36.19 -35.55
C GLU A 252 4.39 36.28 -35.67
N VAL A 253 4.98 37.45 -35.41
CA VAL A 253 6.44 37.65 -35.52
C VAL A 253 7.22 37.01 -34.36
N HIS A 254 6.55 36.54 -33.30
CA HIS A 254 7.22 36.00 -32.11
C HIS A 254 7.21 34.46 -32.00
N ASP A 255 6.59 33.75 -32.96
CA ASP A 255 6.38 32.29 -32.96
C ASP A 255 7.08 31.56 -34.15
N SER A 256 8.11 32.19 -34.74
CA SER A 256 9.01 31.60 -35.76
C SER A 256 10.48 31.77 -35.36
#